data_AF-A0A9R1HQD2-F1
#
_entry.id   AF-A0A9R1HQD2-F1
#
_cell.length_a   1.000
_cell.length_b   1.000
_cell.length_c   1.000
_cell.angle_alpha   90.00
_cell.angle_beta   90.00
_cell.angle_gamma   90.00
#
_symmetry.space_group_name_H-M   'P 1'
#
loop_
_entity.id
_entity.type
_entity.pdbx_description
1 polymer ?
#
loop_
_entity_poly.entity_id
_entity_poly.type
_entity_poly.pdbx_seq_one_letter_code
_entity_poly.pdbx_strand_id
1 'polypeptide(L)'
;MHAWFAAFVDTRYSLVLPIIGVRGFQWAIDNDMWPARLDSIKPLFEEARIDSGKSEIDAEVWDKIAPGMASQFDAPYSVPLIAPRPLLLLNDADDPRCPTLGLQEPASKAAEAYAEAGYANKFKDSNN
;
A
#
# COMPACT_ATOMS: atom_id res chain seq x y z
N MET A 1 3.46 -1.38 5.34
CA MET A 1 3.67 0.05 4.98
C MET A 1 5.15 0.43 5.01
N HIS A 2 5.85 0.47 6.15
CA HIS A 2 7.22 1.01 6.21
C HIS A 2 8.24 0.33 5.28
N ALA A 3 8.20 -1.01 5.14
CA ALA A 3 9.21 -1.75 4.37
C ALA A 3 9.23 -1.38 2.88
N TRP A 4 8.07 -1.30 2.19
CA TRP A 4 8.07 -0.84 0.80
C TRP A 4 8.50 0.61 0.71
N PHE A 5 8.09 1.46 1.67
CA PHE A 5 8.26 2.91 1.52
C PHE A 5 9.73 3.27 1.66
N ALA A 6 10.41 2.62 2.61
CA ALA A 6 11.85 2.71 2.75
C ALA A 6 12.56 2.28 1.45
N ALA A 7 12.14 1.16 0.84
CA ALA A 7 12.74 0.72 -0.41
C ALA A 7 12.41 1.64 -1.60
N PHE A 8 11.21 2.20 -1.66
CA PHE A 8 10.81 3.17 -2.68
C PHE A 8 11.73 4.40 -2.65
N VAL A 9 12.03 4.95 -1.47
CA VAL A 9 12.83 6.19 -1.34
C VAL A 9 14.33 5.96 -1.23
N ASP A 10 14.77 4.74 -0.94
CA ASP A 10 16.18 4.42 -0.71
C ASP A 10 16.61 3.18 -1.51
N THR A 11 17.54 3.37 -2.42
CA THR A 11 18.06 2.33 -3.32
C THR A 11 19.07 1.41 -2.66
N ARG A 12 19.51 1.70 -1.42
CA ARG A 12 20.47 0.87 -0.67
C ARG A 12 19.90 -0.46 -0.20
N TYR A 13 18.58 -0.58 -0.08
CA TYR A 13 17.93 -1.85 0.25
C TYR A 13 18.16 -2.88 -0.85
N SER A 14 18.80 -4.01 -0.52
CA SER A 14 19.14 -5.06 -1.50
C SER A 14 17.99 -6.03 -1.80
N LEU A 15 17.01 -6.15 -0.88
CA LEU A 15 15.83 -7.02 -0.95
C LEU A 15 14.72 -6.37 -0.11
N VAL A 16 13.46 -6.58 -0.48
CA VAL A 16 12.31 -6.06 0.26
C VAL A 16 11.25 -7.16 0.44
N LEU A 17 10.82 -7.36 1.68
CA LEU A 17 9.82 -8.37 2.05
C LEU A 17 8.75 -7.74 2.96
N PRO A 18 7.85 -6.87 2.42
CA PRO A 18 6.74 -6.40 3.21
C PRO A 18 5.77 -7.57 3.49
N ILE A 19 5.77 -8.02 4.74
CA ILE A 19 4.78 -8.94 5.29
C ILE A 19 3.65 -8.05 5.80
N ILE A 20 2.46 -8.22 5.21
CA ILE A 20 1.25 -7.43 5.38
C ILE A 20 1.43 -5.92 5.12
N GLY A 21 0.32 -5.20 5.01
CA GLY A 21 0.37 -3.73 4.97
C GLY A 21 0.79 -3.13 3.63
N VAL A 22 0.63 -3.87 2.53
CA VAL A 22 0.77 -3.43 1.14
C VAL A 22 -0.61 -3.45 0.50
N ARG A 23 -1.13 -2.32 0.04
CA ARG A 23 -2.42 -2.23 -0.65
C ARG A 23 -2.55 -0.93 -1.43
N GLY A 24 -3.41 -0.91 -2.45
CA GLY A 24 -3.96 0.34 -2.98
C GLY A 24 -4.81 1.04 -1.92
N PHE A 25 -4.44 2.25 -1.53
CA PHE A 25 -5.20 3.11 -0.62
C PHE A 25 -6.37 3.76 -1.34
N GLN A 26 -6.20 4.21 -2.59
CA GLN A 26 -7.32 4.69 -3.38
C GLN A 26 -8.33 3.56 -3.61
N TRP A 27 -7.84 2.37 -3.97
CA TRP A 27 -8.68 1.17 -4.06
C TRP A 27 -9.45 0.89 -2.76
N ALA A 28 -8.81 1.08 -1.60
CA ALA A 28 -9.45 0.90 -0.31
C ALA A 28 -10.64 1.84 -0.10
N ILE A 29 -10.48 3.10 -0.51
CA ILE A 29 -11.50 4.13 -0.42
C ILE A 29 -12.64 3.81 -1.39
N ASP A 30 -12.31 3.54 -2.66
CA ASP A 30 -13.29 3.31 -3.72
C ASP A 30 -14.16 2.06 -3.50
N ASN A 31 -13.68 1.09 -2.70
CA ASN A 31 -14.36 -0.18 -2.43
C ASN A 31 -14.86 -0.29 -0.98
N ASP A 32 -14.86 0.78 -0.19
CA ASP A 32 -15.24 0.77 1.24
C ASP A 32 -14.46 -0.26 2.09
N MET A 33 -13.22 -0.56 1.68
CA MET A 33 -12.32 -1.52 2.33
C MET A 33 -11.31 -0.84 3.29
N TRP A 34 -11.62 0.36 3.77
CA TRP A 34 -10.82 1.12 4.73
C TRP A 34 -11.30 1.10 6.20
N PRO A 35 -12.56 0.74 6.57
CA PRO A 35 -13.03 0.73 7.95
C PRO A 35 -12.20 -0.15 8.89
N ALA A 36 -11.79 -1.35 8.47
CA ALA A 36 -10.94 -2.22 9.30
C ALA A 36 -9.60 -1.56 9.68
N ARG A 37 -9.07 -0.69 8.80
CA ARG A 37 -7.88 0.10 9.11
C ARG A 37 -8.21 1.23 10.08
N LEU A 38 -9.30 1.96 9.86
CA LEU A 38 -9.79 2.97 10.81
C LEU A 38 -9.88 2.36 12.21
N ASP A 39 -10.58 1.24 12.38
CA ASP A 39 -10.83 0.63 13.68
C ASP A 39 -9.54 0.21 14.40
N SER A 40 -8.52 -0.19 13.66
CA SER A 40 -7.23 -0.60 14.24
C SER A 40 -6.41 0.55 14.85
N ILE A 41 -6.66 1.79 14.43
CA ILE A 41 -5.94 3.01 14.88
C ILE A 41 -6.89 4.20 15.01
N LYS A 42 -8.12 3.94 15.50
CA LYS A 42 -9.21 4.93 15.57
C LYS A 42 -8.81 6.28 16.18
N PRO A 43 -7.99 6.36 17.25
CA PRO A 43 -7.54 7.65 17.77
C PRO A 43 -6.89 8.55 16.72
N LEU A 44 -6.10 8.01 15.79
CA LEU A 44 -5.48 8.80 14.72
C LEU A 44 -6.53 9.44 13.79
N PHE A 45 -7.58 8.68 13.46
CA PHE A 45 -8.65 9.15 12.58
C PHE A 45 -9.55 10.18 13.28
N GLU A 46 -9.80 10.03 14.57
CA GLU A 46 -10.55 11.01 15.36
C GLU A 46 -9.78 12.33 15.47
N GLU A 47 -8.47 12.30 15.75
CA GLU A 47 -7.66 13.51 15.77
C GLU A 47 -7.63 14.20 14.40
N ALA A 48 -7.44 13.44 13.32
CA ALA A 48 -7.45 13.99 11.97
C ALA A 48 -8.82 14.60 11.59
N ARG A 49 -9.93 14.01 12.06
CA ARG A 49 -11.28 14.56 11.91
C ARG A 49 -11.43 15.90 12.66
N ILE A 50 -11.01 15.96 13.92
CA ILE A 50 -11.07 17.16 14.76
C ILE A 50 -10.25 18.28 14.14
N ASP A 51 -9.02 17.99 13.73
CA ASP A 51 -8.11 18.91 13.06
C ASP A 51 -8.67 19.45 11.74
N SER A 52 -9.51 18.65 11.07
CA SER A 52 -10.17 19.01 9.81
C SER A 52 -11.50 19.73 10.03
N GLY A 53 -11.92 19.93 11.29
CA GLY A 53 -13.18 20.60 11.63
C GLY A 53 -14.44 19.81 11.24
N LYS A 54 -14.32 18.49 11.03
CA LYS A 54 -15.42 17.65 10.56
C LYS A 54 -16.22 17.03 11.71
N SER A 55 -17.52 16.83 11.52
CA SER A 55 -18.39 16.13 12.49
C SER A 55 -18.23 14.61 12.45
N GLU A 56 -17.79 14.06 11.32
CA GLU A 56 -17.74 12.61 11.04
C GLU A 56 -16.41 12.23 10.38
N ILE A 57 -15.99 10.97 10.52
CA ILE A 57 -14.81 10.45 9.81
C ILE A 57 -15.26 10.07 8.40
N ASP A 58 -14.61 10.63 7.38
CA ASP A 58 -14.81 10.29 5.97
C ASP A 58 -13.48 9.94 5.29
N ALA A 59 -13.51 9.56 4.02
CA ALA A 59 -12.33 9.16 3.28
C ALA A 59 -11.29 10.29 3.08
N GLU A 60 -11.70 11.57 3.12
CA GLU A 60 -10.76 12.69 2.94
C GLU A 60 -9.80 12.84 4.13
N VAL A 61 -10.08 12.19 5.26
CA VAL A 61 -9.17 12.12 6.42
C VAL A 61 -7.79 11.55 6.04
N TRP A 62 -7.71 10.74 4.98
CA TRP A 62 -6.44 10.19 4.48
C TRP A 62 -5.48 11.28 4.02
N ASP A 63 -5.97 12.34 3.38
CA ASP A 63 -5.12 13.47 2.96
C ASP A 63 -4.61 14.27 4.16
N LYS A 64 -5.34 14.28 5.27
CA LYS A 64 -4.88 14.88 6.53
C LYS A 64 -3.83 14.01 7.23
N ILE A 65 -4.04 12.69 7.27
CA ILE A 65 -3.16 11.73 7.96
C ILE A 65 -1.84 11.53 7.21
N ALA A 66 -1.92 11.33 5.89
CA ALA A 66 -0.79 11.01 5.04
C ALA A 66 -1.02 11.59 3.62
N PRO A 67 -0.69 12.87 3.41
CA PRO A 67 -0.90 13.54 2.14
C PRO A 67 -0.30 12.75 0.95
N GLY A 68 -1.12 12.50 -0.06
CA GLY A 68 -0.70 11.79 -1.28
C GLY A 68 -0.67 10.26 -1.17
N MET A 69 -1.06 9.69 -0.03
CA MET A 69 -1.09 8.24 0.20
C MET A 69 -2.06 7.51 -0.72
N ALA A 70 -3.21 8.11 -1.02
CA ALA A 70 -4.20 7.60 -1.98
C ALA A 70 -3.98 8.14 -3.41
N SER A 71 -2.81 8.71 -3.70
CA SER A 71 -2.48 9.21 -5.04
C SER A 71 -1.04 8.86 -5.42
N GLN A 72 -0.15 9.82 -5.56
CA GLN A 72 1.21 9.64 -6.08
C GLN A 72 2.11 8.71 -5.26
N PHE A 73 1.80 8.49 -3.97
CA PHE A 73 2.54 7.58 -3.10
C PHE A 73 1.86 6.23 -2.90
N ASP A 74 0.71 6.01 -3.54
CA ASP A 74 -0.02 4.76 -3.41
C ASP A 74 0.79 3.56 -3.96
N ALA A 75 0.45 2.35 -3.52
CA ALA A 75 1.09 1.11 -3.92
C ALA A 75 1.20 0.91 -5.44
N PRO A 76 0.16 1.19 -6.26
CA PRO A 76 0.24 1.02 -7.70
C PRO A 76 1.33 1.88 -8.36
N TYR A 77 1.78 2.95 -7.71
CA TYR A 77 2.78 3.87 -8.24
C TYR A 77 4.15 3.71 -7.59
N SER A 78 4.21 3.38 -6.30
CA SER A 78 5.47 3.28 -5.55
C SER A 78 6.11 1.89 -5.58
N VAL A 79 5.32 0.82 -5.61
CA VAL A 79 5.83 -0.58 -5.60
C VAL A 79 6.58 -0.94 -6.89
N PRO A 80 6.09 -0.60 -8.11
CA PRO A 80 6.81 -0.94 -9.34
C PRO A 80 8.23 -0.33 -9.41
N LEU A 81 8.43 0.83 -8.76
CA LEU A 81 9.71 1.54 -8.70
C LEU A 81 10.76 0.83 -7.81
N ILE A 82 10.39 -0.28 -7.17
CA ILE A 82 11.35 -1.14 -6.46
C ILE A 82 12.18 -1.99 -7.43
N ALA A 83 11.65 -2.27 -8.63
CA ALA A 83 12.37 -2.99 -9.67
C ALA A 83 13.75 -2.35 -9.94
N PRO A 84 14.80 -3.15 -10.18
CA PRO A 84 14.83 -4.60 -10.29
C PRO A 84 15.25 -5.33 -9.00
N ARG A 85 15.16 -4.67 -7.83
CA ARG A 85 15.62 -5.24 -6.56
C ARG A 85 14.66 -6.35 -6.13
N PRO A 86 15.11 -7.52 -5.64
CA PRO A 86 14.17 -8.57 -5.28
C PRO A 86 13.09 -8.14 -4.28
N LEU A 87 11.84 -8.52 -4.56
CA LEU A 87 10.64 -8.13 -3.83
C LEU A 87 9.69 -9.31 -3.69
N LEU A 88 9.23 -9.56 -2.47
CA LEU A 88 8.15 -10.50 -2.17
C LEU A 88 7.06 -9.80 -1.37
N LEU A 89 5.86 -9.71 -1.94
CA LEU A 89 4.68 -9.12 -1.29
C LEU A 89 3.85 -10.22 -0.63
N LEU A 90 3.64 -10.16 0.69
CA LEU A 90 2.85 -11.16 1.42
C LEU A 90 1.65 -10.51 2.11
N ASN A 91 0.46 -10.72 1.58
CA ASN A 91 -0.82 -10.44 2.25
C ASN A 91 -1.62 -11.73 2.45
N ASP A 92 -2.51 -11.72 3.44
CA ASP A 92 -3.51 -12.76 3.67
C ASP A 92 -4.84 -12.33 3.03
N ALA A 93 -5.57 -13.27 2.42
CA ALA A 93 -6.90 -13.01 1.88
C ALA A 93 -7.92 -12.68 2.97
N ASP A 94 -7.72 -13.24 4.16
CA ASP A 94 -8.61 -13.09 5.32
C ASP A 94 -8.22 -11.89 6.21
N ASP A 95 -7.15 -11.13 5.92
CA ASP A 95 -6.84 -9.90 6.65
C ASP A 95 -7.80 -8.77 6.23
N PRO A 96 -8.74 -8.35 7.09
CA PRO A 96 -9.71 -7.32 6.73
C PRO A 96 -9.07 -5.95 6.47
N ARG A 97 -7.82 -5.73 6.89
CA ARG A 97 -7.11 -4.45 6.74
C ARG A 97 -6.32 -4.36 5.44
N CYS A 98 -5.88 -5.49 4.91
CA CYS A 98 -5.00 -5.59 3.74
C CYS A 98 -5.34 -6.84 2.91
N PRO A 99 -6.59 -6.97 2.43
CA PRO A 99 -7.00 -8.14 1.66
C PRO A 99 -6.20 -8.23 0.36
N THR A 100 -6.02 -9.45 -0.15
CA THR A 100 -5.30 -9.72 -1.40
C THR A 100 -5.91 -8.99 -2.60
N LEU A 101 -7.22 -8.71 -2.60
CA LEU A 101 -7.86 -7.90 -3.65
C LEU A 101 -7.23 -6.50 -3.77
N GLY A 102 -6.88 -5.86 -2.66
CA GLY A 102 -6.20 -4.56 -2.65
C GLY A 102 -4.74 -4.61 -3.06
N LEU A 103 -4.18 -5.82 -3.25
CA LEU A 103 -2.81 -6.06 -3.70
C LEU A 103 -2.72 -6.32 -5.21
N GLN A 104 -3.83 -6.66 -5.88
CA GLN A 104 -3.83 -7.11 -7.27
C GLN A 104 -3.22 -6.09 -8.25
N GLU A 105 -3.71 -4.85 -8.24
CA GLU A 105 -3.18 -3.81 -9.14
C GLU A 105 -1.70 -3.48 -8.85
N PRO A 106 -1.27 -3.23 -7.60
CA PRO A 106 0.14 -3.05 -7.27
C PRO A 106 1.03 -4.22 -7.72
N ALA A 107 0.57 -5.45 -7.50
CA ALA A 107 1.31 -6.65 -7.88
C ALA A 107 1.41 -6.81 -9.41
N SER A 108 0.34 -6.52 -10.15
CA SER A 108 0.35 -6.53 -11.62
C SER A 108 1.36 -5.54 -12.19
N LYS A 109 1.31 -4.28 -11.74
CA LYS A 109 2.25 -3.24 -12.18
C LYS A 109 3.69 -3.54 -11.79
N ALA A 110 3.90 -4.14 -10.62
CA ALA A 110 5.22 -4.62 -10.22
C ALA A 110 5.71 -5.74 -11.15
N ALA A 111 4.88 -6.74 -11.43
CA ALA A 111 5.23 -7.82 -12.35
C ALA A 111 5.63 -7.29 -13.74
N GLU A 112 4.89 -6.32 -14.28
CA GLU A 112 5.20 -5.62 -15.53
C GLU A 112 6.57 -4.92 -15.46
N ALA A 113 6.81 -4.11 -14.44
CA ALA A 113 8.09 -3.39 -14.27
C ALA A 113 9.30 -4.33 -14.15
N TYR A 114 9.15 -5.48 -13.48
CA TYR A 114 10.22 -6.47 -13.38
C TYR A 114 10.43 -7.22 -14.69
N ALA A 115 9.37 -7.51 -15.44
CA ALA A 115 9.47 -8.11 -16.77
C ALA A 115 10.18 -7.18 -17.74
N GLU A 116 9.82 -5.90 -17.78
CA GLU A 116 10.46 -4.87 -18.61
C GLU A 116 11.95 -4.68 -18.25
N ALA A 117 12.29 -4.76 -16.97
CA ALA A 117 13.68 -4.70 -16.51
C ALA A 117 14.49 -5.98 -16.80
N GLY A 118 13.87 -7.06 -17.27
CA GLY A 118 14.53 -8.35 -17.50
C GLY A 118 14.80 -9.17 -16.23
N TYR A 119 14.06 -8.91 -15.15
CA TYR A 119 14.23 -9.53 -13.83
C TYR A 119 12.92 -10.11 -13.28
N ALA A 120 12.03 -10.64 -14.12
CA ALA A 120 10.73 -11.20 -13.70
C ALA A 120 10.85 -12.21 -12.53
N ASN A 121 11.94 -12.98 -12.46
CA ASN A 121 12.20 -13.95 -11.40
C ASN A 121 12.52 -13.35 -10.01
N LYS A 122 12.70 -12.03 -9.92
CA LYS A 122 12.98 -11.31 -8.67
C LYS A 122 11.72 -10.75 -8.00
N PHE A 123 10.56 -10.84 -8.64
CA PHE A 123 9.28 -10.45 -8.07
C PHE A 123 8.44 -11.68 -7.74
N LYS A 124 7.80 -11.67 -6.57
CA LYS A 124 6.81 -12.65 -6.12
C LYS A 124 5.72 -11.97 -5.31
N ASP A 125 4.53 -12.57 -5.28
CA ASP A 125 3.43 -12.14 -4.41
C ASP A 125 2.83 -13.35 -3.66
N SER A 126 1.79 -13.13 -2.84
CA SER A 126 1.12 -14.22 -2.12
C SER A 126 0.58 -15.33 -3.01
N ASN A 127 0.39 -15.07 -4.31
CA ASN A 127 -0.24 -16.00 -5.24
C ASN A 127 0.79 -16.76 -6.10
N ASN A 128 2.04 -16.28 -6.25
CA ASN A 128 3.08 -16.90 -7.08
C ASN A 128 4.53 -16.65 -6.59
#